data_AF-A0A7K3MA51-F1
#
_entry.id   AF-A0A7K3MA51-F1
#
_cell.length_a   1.000
_cell.length_b   1.000
_cell.length_c   1.000
_cell.angle_alpha   90.00
_cell.angle_beta   90.00
_cell.angle_gamma   90.00
#
_symmetry.space_group_name_H-M   'P 1'
#
loop_
_entity.id
_entity.type
_entity.pdbx_description
1 polymer ?
#
loop_
_entity_poly.entity_id
_entity_poly.type
_entity_poly.pdbx_seq_one_letter_code
_entity_poly.pdbx_strand_id
1 'polypeptide(L)'
;MSLCHGWAGLVYVAWRAGAHDHRIRAAVPRLIDRLTTALHQEPRERGLLVGESGALLTQLAVTADTPPRTQWDACLLLNAERTR
;
A
#
# COMPACT_ATOMS: atom_id res chain seq x y z
N MET A 1 0.15 -10.70 -3.89
CA MET A 1 -0.58 -9.41 -3.93
C MET A 1 -0.76 -8.76 -2.57
N SER A 2 -0.62 -9.51 -1.49
CA SER A 2 -0.89 -9.11 -0.13
C SER A 2 0.10 -8.09 0.46
N LEU A 3 -0.17 -7.62 1.69
CA LEU A 3 0.70 -6.70 2.42
C LEU A 3 1.98 -7.36 2.94
N CYS A 4 1.89 -8.60 3.41
CA CYS A 4 2.99 -9.27 4.12
C CYS A 4 4.18 -9.63 3.21
N HIS A 5 3.91 -10.08 1.98
CA HIS A 5 4.94 -10.55 1.04
C HIS A 5 4.48 -10.38 -0.41
N GLY A 6 3.80 -9.27 -0.73
CA GLY A 6 3.25 -9.01 -2.06
C GLY A 6 3.35 -7.56 -2.50
N TRP A 7 2.87 -7.30 -3.73
CA TRP A 7 2.89 -5.98 -4.34
C TRP A 7 2.22 -4.89 -3.50
N ALA A 8 1.15 -5.19 -2.76
CA ALA A 8 0.51 -4.17 -1.92
C ALA A 8 1.46 -3.64 -0.85
N GLY A 9 2.20 -4.52 -0.16
CA GLY A 9 3.20 -4.09 0.83
C GLY A 9 4.27 -3.20 0.20
N LEU A 10 4.82 -3.62 -0.94
CA LEU A 10 5.84 -2.85 -1.66
C LEU A 10 5.33 -1.47 -2.11
N VAL A 11 4.14 -1.42 -2.70
CA VAL A 11 3.49 -0.17 -3.13
C VAL A 11 3.28 0.76 -1.94
N TYR A 12 2.76 0.23 -0.84
CA TYR A 12 2.45 1.03 0.35
C TYR A 12 3.72 1.60 1.00
N VAL A 13 4.78 0.78 1.13
CA VAL A 13 6.09 1.24 1.62
C VAL A 13 6.68 2.31 0.70
N ALA A 14 6.67 2.08 -0.62
CA ALA A 14 7.21 3.04 -1.58
C ALA A 14 6.43 4.37 -1.53
N TRP A 15 5.11 4.32 -1.40
CA TRP A 15 4.29 5.51 -1.28
C TRP A 15 4.62 6.31 -0.01
N ARG A 16 4.74 5.66 1.15
CA ARG A 16 5.11 6.31 2.42
C ARG A 16 6.53 6.87 2.38
N ALA A 17 7.50 6.10 1.90
CA ALA A 17 8.89 6.54 1.76
C ALA A 17 9.05 7.65 0.72
N GLY A 18 8.20 7.67 -0.31
CA GLY A 18 8.16 8.69 -1.35
C GLY A 18 7.82 10.10 -0.83
N ALA A 19 7.27 10.22 0.38
CA ALA A 19 7.14 11.52 1.05
C ALA A 19 8.50 12.16 1.41
N HIS A 20 9.55 11.35 1.49
CA HIS A 20 10.90 11.77 1.88
C HIS A 20 11.93 11.66 0.75
N ASP A 21 11.61 10.93 -0.33
CA ASP A 21 12.50 10.76 -1.49
C ASP A 21 11.72 10.85 -2.82
N HIS A 22 12.06 11.86 -3.62
CA HIS A 22 11.45 12.12 -4.92
C HIS A 22 11.69 11.01 -5.95
N ARG A 23 12.80 10.26 -5.85
CA ARG A 23 13.10 9.13 -6.74
C ARG A 23 12.18 7.96 -6.43
N ILE A 24 11.88 7.73 -5.15
CA ILE A 24 10.91 6.73 -4.73
C ILE A 24 9.51 7.16 -5.15
N ARG A 25 9.14 8.43 -4.90
CA ARG A 25 7.85 9.02 -5.34
C ARG A 25 7.60 8.79 -6.83
N ALA A 26 8.61 8.99 -7.67
CA ALA A 26 8.51 8.79 -9.12
C ALA A 26 8.23 7.33 -9.53
N ALA A 27 8.57 6.34 -8.70
CA ALA A 27 8.31 4.94 -8.99
C ALA A 27 6.88 4.49 -8.61
N VAL A 28 6.20 5.21 -7.70
CA VAL A 28 4.89 4.82 -7.16
C VAL A 28 3.82 4.62 -8.24
N PRO A 29 3.66 5.50 -9.26
CA PRO A 29 2.65 5.31 -10.32
C PRO A 29 2.78 3.96 -11.04
N ARG A 30 4.01 3.58 -11.39
CA ARG A 30 4.25 2.29 -12.07
C ARG A 30 3.96 1.09 -11.15
N LEU A 31 4.23 1.23 -9.86
CA LEU A 31 3.97 0.17 -8.89
C LEU A 31 2.46 -0.02 -8.67
N ILE A 32 1.69 1.07 -8.61
CA ILE A 32 0.24 0.99 -8.44
C ILE A 32 -0.46 0.40 -9.68
N ASP A 33 0.03 0.65 -10.88
CA ASP A 33 -0.49 0.03 -12.10
C ASP A 33 -0.29 -1.49 -12.10
N ARG A 34 0.87 -1.96 -11.63
CA ARG A 34 1.15 -3.40 -11.48
C ARG A 34 0.24 -4.04 -10.44
N LEU A 35 0.02 -3.39 -9.30
CA LEU A 35 -0.94 -3.84 -8.29
C LEU A 35 -2.35 -3.89 -8.87
N THR A 36 -2.77 -2.87 -9.59
CA THR A 36 -4.11 -2.82 -10.20
C THR A 36 -4.30 -3.94 -11.21
N THR A 37 -3.30 -4.17 -12.08
CA THR A 37 -3.33 -5.25 -13.07
C THR A 37 -3.46 -6.62 -12.40
N ALA A 38 -2.62 -6.88 -11.40
CA ALA A 38 -2.64 -8.17 -10.73
C ALA A 38 -3.92 -8.36 -9.89
N LEU A 39 -4.58 -7.30 -9.40
CA LEU A 39 -5.83 -7.42 -8.65
C LEU A 39 -6.92 -8.08 -9.50
N HIS A 40 -6.99 -7.71 -10.78
CA HIS A 40 -7.95 -8.25 -11.73
C HIS A 40 -7.73 -9.72 -12.13
N GLN A 41 -6.55 -10.30 -11.87
CA GLN A 41 -6.18 -11.59 -12.45
C GLN A 41 -6.56 -12.83 -11.64
N GLU A 42 -6.74 -12.75 -10.31
CA GLU A 42 -7.00 -13.96 -9.51
C GLU A 42 -8.01 -13.76 -8.37
N PRO A 43 -8.92 -14.73 -8.14
CA PRO A 43 -9.72 -14.82 -6.93
C PRO A 43 -8.82 -14.98 -5.71
N ARG A 44 -9.11 -14.25 -4.63
CA ARG A 44 -8.23 -14.20 -3.45
C ARG A 44 -9.00 -14.31 -2.16
N GLU A 45 -8.33 -14.89 -1.17
CA GLU A 45 -8.81 -14.87 0.20
C GLU A 45 -8.98 -13.43 0.70
N ARG A 46 -10.02 -13.22 1.50
CA ARG A 46 -10.26 -11.96 2.17
C ARG A 46 -9.36 -11.91 3.41
N GLY A 47 -8.64 -10.82 3.57
CA GLY A 47 -7.70 -10.68 4.67
C GLY A 47 -6.83 -9.45 4.52
N LEU A 48 -6.42 -8.88 5.65
CA LEU A 48 -5.56 -7.69 5.66
C LEU A 48 -4.14 -8.06 5.20
N LEU A 49 -3.46 -8.93 5.94
CA LEU A 49 -2.03 -9.17 5.73
C LEU A 49 -1.72 -10.09 4.55
N VAL A 50 -2.56 -11.10 4.30
CA VAL A 50 -2.32 -12.15 3.30
C VAL A 50 -3.38 -12.14 2.18
N GLY A 51 -4.44 -11.33 2.33
CA GLY A 51 -5.57 -11.32 1.41
C GLY A 51 -5.72 -10.06 0.57
N GLU A 52 -6.82 -10.02 -0.19
CA GLU A 52 -7.18 -8.94 -1.10
C GLU A 52 -7.50 -7.62 -0.39
N SER A 53 -8.06 -7.69 0.82
CA SER A 53 -8.48 -6.50 1.56
C SER A 53 -7.32 -5.52 1.80
N GLY A 54 -6.14 -6.02 2.13
CA GLY A 54 -4.95 -5.17 2.27
C GLY A 54 -4.48 -4.55 0.95
N ALA A 55 -4.66 -5.25 -0.16
CA ALA A 55 -4.33 -4.74 -1.49
C ALA A 55 -5.29 -3.64 -1.95
N LEU A 56 -6.60 -3.81 -1.72
CA LEU A 56 -7.61 -2.78 -1.99
C LEU A 56 -7.43 -1.55 -1.10
N LEU A 57 -7.14 -1.75 0.20
CA LEU A 57 -6.84 -0.64 1.12
C LEU A 57 -5.58 0.11 0.70
N THR A 58 -4.56 -0.59 0.21
CA THR A 58 -3.37 0.03 -0.38
C THR A 58 -3.72 0.86 -1.60
N GLN A 59 -4.49 0.31 -2.55
CA GLN A 59 -4.88 1.03 -3.75
C GLN A 59 -5.67 2.29 -3.40
N LEU A 60 -6.65 2.18 -2.49
CA LEU A 60 -7.43 3.32 -2.02
C LEU A 60 -6.54 4.42 -1.41
N ALA A 61 -5.61 4.06 -0.51
CA ALA A 61 -4.74 5.03 0.16
C ALA A 61 -3.79 5.73 -0.81
N VAL A 62 -3.15 4.98 -1.71
CA VAL A 62 -2.19 5.53 -2.68
C VAL A 62 -2.88 6.36 -3.75
N THR A 63 -4.02 5.91 -4.28
CA THR A 63 -4.78 6.67 -5.30
C THR A 63 -5.39 7.94 -4.71
N ALA A 64 -5.85 7.92 -3.46
CA ALA A 64 -6.30 9.12 -2.76
C ALA A 64 -5.14 10.00 -2.25
N ASP A 65 -3.89 9.52 -2.34
CA ASP A 65 -2.69 10.13 -1.79
C ASP A 65 -2.86 10.61 -0.34
N THR A 66 -3.64 9.86 0.46
CA THR A 66 -4.06 10.25 1.81
C THR A 66 -3.81 9.11 2.81
N PRO A 67 -3.13 9.37 3.95
CA PRO A 67 -2.96 8.39 5.02
C PRO A 67 -4.28 7.82 5.54
N PRO A 68 -4.34 6.53 5.91
CA PRO A 68 -5.57 5.90 6.32
C PRO A 68 -6.06 6.43 7.68
N ARG A 69 -7.33 6.84 7.74
CA ARG A 69 -7.96 7.36 8.96
C ARG A 69 -8.01 6.35 10.10
N THR A 70 -8.18 5.07 9.79
CA THR A 70 -8.32 3.99 10.79
C THR A 70 -6.98 3.44 11.27
N GLN A 71 -5.85 3.91 10.72
CA GLN A 71 -4.50 3.44 11.04
C GLN A 71 -4.33 1.91 10.91
N TRP A 72 -5.05 1.29 9.97
CA TRP A 72 -4.93 -0.15 9.70
C TRP A 72 -3.49 -0.56 9.36
N ASP A 73 -2.70 0.39 8.86
CA ASP A 73 -1.30 0.24 8.48
C ASP A 73 -0.32 0.32 9.66
N ALA A 74 -0.79 0.51 10.89
CA ALA A 74 0.06 0.49 12.08
C ALA A 74 0.83 -0.82 12.24
N CYS A 75 0.26 -1.94 11.78
CA CYS A 75 0.93 -3.25 11.77
C CYS A 75 2.13 -3.32 10.81
N LEU A 76 2.29 -2.33 9.91
CA LEU A 76 3.40 -2.24 8.96
C LEU A 76 4.55 -1.37 9.50
N LEU A 77 4.37 -0.70 10.64
CA LEU A 77 5.38 0.17 11.26
C LEU A 77 5.82 1.34 10.36
N LEU A 78 4.93 1.82 9.48
CA LEU A 78 5.19 2.91 8.53
C LEU A 78 4.64 4.27 8.97
N ASN A 79 4.06 4.33 10.17
CA ASN A 79 3.44 5.54 10.68
C ASN A 79 4.50 6.60 10.96
N ALA A 80 4.29 7.81 10.42
CA ALA A 80 5.05 8.98 10.88
C ALA A 80 4.80 9.09 12.38
N GLU A 81 5.86 9.29 13.17
CA GLU A 81 5.75 9.43 14.62
C GLU A 81 4.65 10.43 14.93
N ARG A 82 3.60 9.95 15.61
CA ARG A 82 2.55 10.80 16.12
C ARG A 82 3.22 11.70 17.15
N THR A 83 3.51 12.94 16.74
CA THR A 83 3.87 14.00 17.66
C THR A 83 2.72 14.06 18.66
N ARG A 84 3.00 13.61 19.89
CA ARG A 84 2.08 13.73 21.01
C ARG A 84 2.09 15.17 21.51
#